data_AF-A0A0S9PWH3-F1
#
_entry.id   AF-A0A0S9PWH3-F1
#
_cell.length_a   1.000
_cell.length_b   1.000
_cell.length_c   1.000
_cell.angle_alpha   90.00
_cell.angle_beta   90.00
_cell.angle_gamma   90.00
#
_symmetry.space_group_name_H-M   'P 1'
#
loop_
_entity.id
_entity.type
_entity.pdbx_description
1 polymer ?
#
loop_
_entity_poly.entity_id
_entity_poly.type
_entity_poly.pdbx_seq_one_letter_code
_entity_poly.pdbx_strand_id
1 'polypeptide(L)'
;MAAIRRETTLYETRSEVQRMDRSHSAVAQEFVEILTQRAQRSGICPARKLRVHHKHFDQMATLLPDLHLQAVLAELDHQSAILELDLGSELQHPVSA
;
A
#
# COMPACT_ATOMS: atom_id res chain seq x y z
N MET A 1 -14.59 -41.58 -3.23
CA MET A 1 -13.76 -40.77 -4.16
C MET A 1 -14.14 -39.28 -4.27
N ALA A 2 -15.28 -38.81 -3.73
CA ALA A 2 -15.66 -37.40 -3.82
C ALA A 2 -14.99 -36.46 -2.79
N ALA A 3 -14.51 -36.98 -1.66
CA ALA A 3 -13.92 -36.18 -0.57
C ALA A 3 -12.53 -35.62 -0.93
N ILE A 4 -11.64 -36.46 -1.46
CA ILE A 4 -10.27 -36.08 -1.86
C ILE A 4 -10.31 -34.96 -2.92
N ARG A 5 -11.26 -35.02 -3.87
CA ARG A 5 -11.40 -34.01 -4.93
C ARG A 5 -11.86 -32.64 -4.42
N ARG A 6 -12.58 -32.58 -3.29
CA ARG A 6 -13.00 -31.34 -2.62
C ARG A 6 -11.88 -30.72 -1.79
N GLU A 7 -11.05 -31.56 -1.19
CA GLU A 7 -9.93 -31.11 -0.36
C GLU A 7 -8.78 -30.54 -1.20
N THR A 8 -8.50 -31.15 -2.36
CA THR A 8 -7.53 -30.62 -3.33
C THR A 8 -7.98 -29.30 -3.94
N THR A 9 -9.27 -29.16 -4.29
CA THR A 9 -9.79 -27.89 -4.84
C THR A 9 -9.75 -26.76 -3.81
N LEU A 10 -10.08 -27.03 -2.54
CA LEU A 10 -9.97 -26.01 -1.49
C LEU A 10 -8.51 -25.57 -1.23
N TYR A 11 -7.56 -26.49 -1.31
CA TYR A 11 -6.14 -26.16 -1.13
C TYR A 11 -5.59 -25.34 -2.31
N GLU A 12 -5.98 -25.69 -3.54
CA GLU A 12 -5.64 -24.94 -4.76
C GLU A 12 -6.23 -23.52 -4.70
N THR A 13 -7.52 -23.38 -4.38
CA THR A 13 -8.16 -22.06 -4.23
C THR A 13 -7.51 -21.22 -3.14
N ARG A 14 -7.18 -21.80 -1.97
CA ARG A 14 -6.48 -21.07 -0.90
C ARG A 14 -5.09 -20.60 -1.33
N SER A 15 -4.39 -21.40 -2.12
CA SER A 15 -3.07 -21.08 -2.63
C SER A 15 -3.13 -19.97 -3.69
N GLU A 16 -4.13 -19.99 -4.56
CA GLU A 16 -4.36 -18.94 -5.57
C GLU A 16 -4.73 -17.60 -4.92
N VAL A 17 -5.62 -17.61 -3.92
CA VAL A 17 -5.99 -16.41 -3.16
C VAL A 17 -4.76 -15.80 -2.47
N GLN A 18 -3.88 -16.61 -1.87
CA GLN A 18 -2.64 -16.11 -1.27
C GLN A 18 -1.66 -15.51 -2.28
N ARG A 19 -1.55 -16.08 -3.49
CA ARG A 19 -0.68 -15.52 -4.54
C ARG A 19 -1.23 -14.20 -5.06
N MET A 20 -2.55 -14.14 -5.24
CA MET A 20 -3.25 -12.95 -5.69
C MET A 20 -3.09 -11.80 -4.66
N ASP A 21 -3.28 -12.09 -3.38
CA ASP A 21 -3.07 -11.15 -2.28
C ASP A 21 -1.63 -10.59 -2.26
N ARG A 22 -0.62 -11.46 -2.40
CA ARG A 22 0.79 -11.05 -2.51
C ARG A 22 1.07 -10.19 -3.76
N SER A 23 0.41 -10.51 -4.87
CA SER A 23 0.55 -9.74 -6.11
C SER A 23 -0.04 -8.34 -5.94
N HIS A 24 -1.17 -8.20 -5.25
CA HIS A 24 -1.82 -6.90 -5.04
C HIS A 24 -0.98 -6.00 -4.13
N SER A 25 -0.43 -6.55 -3.05
CA SER A 25 0.46 -5.81 -2.15
C SER A 25 1.75 -5.35 -2.84
N ALA A 26 2.36 -6.21 -3.68
CA ALA A 26 3.56 -5.82 -4.42
C ALA A 26 3.29 -4.67 -5.40
N VAL A 27 2.15 -4.70 -6.11
CA VAL A 27 1.75 -3.62 -7.01
C VAL A 27 1.45 -2.33 -6.25
N ALA A 28 0.80 -2.41 -5.09
CA ALA A 28 0.56 -1.26 -4.22
C ALA A 28 1.87 -0.61 -3.75
N GLN A 29 2.85 -1.42 -3.34
CA GLN A 29 4.18 -0.96 -2.94
C GLN A 29 4.91 -0.24 -4.08
N GLU A 30 4.98 -0.86 -5.27
CA GLU A 30 5.61 -0.24 -6.44
C GLU A 30 4.94 1.09 -6.80
N PHE A 31 3.60 1.15 -6.73
CA PHE A 31 2.86 2.36 -6.98
C PHE A 31 3.22 3.48 -5.99
N VAL A 32 3.31 3.18 -4.70
CA VAL A 32 3.68 4.15 -3.66
C VAL A 32 5.13 4.60 -3.81
N GLU A 33 6.06 3.69 -4.15
CA GLU A 33 7.45 4.04 -4.44
C GLU A 33 7.56 5.05 -5.59
N ILE A 34 6.81 4.84 -6.68
CA ILE A 34 6.77 5.77 -7.81
C ILE A 34 6.29 7.16 -7.36
N LEU A 35 5.26 7.23 -6.53
CA LEU A 35 4.74 8.50 -6.01
C LEU A 35 5.77 9.22 -5.13
N THR A 36 6.45 8.48 -4.25
CA THR A 36 7.52 8.99 -3.38
C THR A 36 8.69 9.54 -4.21
N GLN A 37 9.18 8.78 -5.18
CA GLN A 37 10.25 9.23 -6.08
C GLN A 37 9.85 10.48 -6.87
N ARG A 38 8.60 10.55 -7.35
CA ARG A 38 8.07 11.74 -8.03
C ARG A 38 7.95 12.93 -7.09
N ALA A 39 7.59 12.73 -5.82
CA ALA A 39 7.55 13.79 -4.83
C ALA A 39 8.95 14.39 -4.61
N GLN A 40 9.95 13.53 -4.40
CA GLN A 40 11.34 13.90 -4.23
C GLN A 40 11.88 14.69 -5.43
N ARG A 41 11.67 14.20 -6.66
CA ARG A 41 12.10 14.88 -7.90
C ARG A 41 11.45 16.26 -8.09
N SER A 42 10.25 16.46 -7.56
CA SER A 42 9.54 17.74 -7.62
C SER A 42 9.76 18.64 -6.40
N GLY A 43 10.61 18.24 -5.44
CA GLY A 43 10.82 18.99 -4.20
C GLY A 43 9.58 19.08 -3.30
N ILE A 44 8.64 18.14 -3.43
CA ILE A 44 7.42 18.08 -2.62
C ILE A 44 7.65 17.05 -1.50
N CYS A 45 7.18 17.36 -0.28
CA CYS A 45 7.16 16.41 0.83
C CYS A 45 6.45 15.10 0.42
N PRO A 46 7.15 13.94 0.46
CA PRO A 46 6.58 12.65 0.05
C PRO A 46 5.32 12.27 0.83
N ALA A 47 5.33 12.37 2.16
CA ALA A 47 4.16 12.04 2.98
C ALA A 47 2.91 12.85 2.60
N ARG A 48 3.07 14.16 2.33
CA ARG A 48 1.98 15.01 1.85
C ARG A 48 1.45 14.54 0.50
N LYS A 49 2.34 14.14 -0.42
CA LYS A 49 1.94 13.63 -1.73
C LYS A 49 1.16 12.32 -1.62
N LEU A 50 1.59 11.40 -0.76
CA LEU A 50 0.87 10.14 -0.51
C LEU A 50 -0.52 10.39 0.06
N ARG A 51 -0.66 11.27 1.06
CA ARG A 51 -1.98 11.63 1.64
C ARG A 51 -2.96 12.24 0.63
N VAL A 52 -2.47 13.09 -0.28
CA VAL A 52 -3.31 13.65 -1.35
C VAL A 52 -3.83 12.55 -2.27
N HIS A 53 -2.96 11.61 -2.65
CA HIS A 53 -3.38 10.47 -3.46
C HIS A 53 -4.33 9.54 -2.71
N HIS A 54 -4.09 9.27 -1.42
CA HIS A 54 -5.01 8.50 -0.58
C HIS A 54 -6.41 9.11 -0.62
N LYS A 55 -6.54 10.42 -0.35
CA LYS A 55 -7.83 11.11 -0.37
C LYS A 55 -8.56 11.00 -1.71
N HIS A 56 -7.83 11.12 -2.83
CA HIS A 56 -8.44 10.97 -4.15
C HIS A 56 -8.93 9.55 -4.42
N PHE A 57 -8.16 8.54 -4.02
CA PHE A 57 -8.53 7.13 -4.21
C PHE A 57 -9.63 6.69 -3.26
N ASP A 58 -9.66 7.20 -2.04
CA ASP A 58 -10.70 6.90 -1.05
C ASP A 58 -12.07 7.37 -1.56
N GLN A 59 -12.12 8.57 -2.16
CA GLN A 59 -13.32 9.05 -2.86
C GLN A 59 -13.78 8.10 -3.96
N MET A 60 -12.85 7.50 -4.72
CA MET A 60 -13.18 6.52 -5.75
C MET A 60 -13.64 5.18 -5.15
N ALA A 61 -13.05 4.76 -4.02
CA ALA A 61 -13.39 3.53 -3.33
C ALA A 61 -14.83 3.54 -2.76
N THR A 62 -15.39 4.72 -2.48
CA THR A 62 -16.80 4.84 -2.10
C THR A 62 -17.78 4.41 -3.22
N LEU A 63 -17.32 4.38 -4.48
CA LEU A 63 -18.15 4.10 -5.64
C LEU A 63 -18.16 2.60 -6.02
N LEU A 64 -17.11 1.85 -5.67
CA LEU A 64 -17.03 0.42 -5.95
C LEU A 64 -16.11 -0.31 -4.94
N PRO A 65 -16.52 -1.48 -4.42
CA PRO A 65 -15.63 -2.32 -3.65
C PRO A 65 -14.59 -2.98 -4.58
N ASP A 66 -13.37 -2.42 -4.61
CA ASP A 66 -12.23 -2.94 -5.38
C ASP A 66 -11.08 -3.32 -4.43
N LEU A 67 -10.71 -4.61 -4.42
CA LEU A 67 -9.66 -5.16 -3.54
C LEU A 67 -8.27 -4.57 -3.83
N HIS A 68 -7.95 -4.27 -5.10
CA HIS A 68 -6.67 -3.66 -5.46
C HIS A 68 -6.61 -2.23 -4.96
N LEU A 69 -7.71 -1.49 -5.12
CA LEU A 69 -7.80 -0.13 -4.63
C LEU A 69 -7.66 -0.07 -3.10
N GLN A 70 -8.27 -1.02 -2.38
CA GLN A 70 -8.11 -1.15 -0.93
C GLN A 70 -6.66 -1.45 -0.52
N ALA A 71 -5.96 -2.33 -1.25
CA ALA A 71 -4.54 -2.59 -1.00
C ALA A 71 -3.67 -1.33 -1.24
N VAL A 72 -3.96 -0.55 -2.29
CA VAL A 72 -3.28 0.73 -2.57
C VAL A 72 -3.54 1.75 -1.46
N LEU A 73 -4.78 1.87 -0.98
CA LEU A 73 -5.13 2.78 0.12
C LEU A 73 -4.36 2.41 1.40
N ALA A 74 -4.37 1.12 1.77
CA ALA A 74 -3.64 0.65 2.94
C ALA A 74 -2.13 0.93 2.86
N GLU A 75 -1.51 0.71 1.70
CA GLU A 75 -0.07 0.97 1.51
C GLU A 75 0.24 2.48 1.52
N LEU A 76 -0.63 3.31 0.94
CA LEU A 76 -0.49 4.78 0.98
C LEU A 76 -0.52 5.29 2.43
N ASP A 77 -1.45 4.81 3.24
CA ASP A 77 -1.54 5.15 4.65
C ASP A 77 -0.29 4.69 5.41
N HIS A 78 0.09 3.41 5.23
CA HIS A 78 1.26 2.84 5.88
C HIS A 78 2.55 3.63 5.60
N GLN A 79 2.86 3.90 4.34
CA GLN A 79 4.07 4.62 3.94
C GLN A 79 4.03 6.09 4.34
N SER A 80 2.85 6.72 4.30
CA SER A 80 2.71 8.10 4.78
C SER A 80 3.02 8.21 6.27
N ALA A 81 2.58 7.24 7.08
CA ALA A 81 2.85 7.20 8.51
C ALA A 81 4.34 6.98 8.79
N ILE A 82 5.01 6.08 8.07
CA ILE A 82 6.47 5.87 8.19
C ILE A 82 7.22 7.17 7.93
N LEU A 83 6.94 7.84 6.81
CA LEU A 83 7.63 9.06 6.42
C LEU A 83 7.41 10.22 7.41
N GLU A 84 6.26 10.27 8.07
CA GLU A 84 5.98 11.27 9.11
C GLU A 84 6.69 10.98 10.42
N LEU A 85 6.82 9.71 10.78
CA LEU A 85 7.63 9.29 11.92
C LEU A 85 9.11 9.58 11.66
N ASP A 86 9.61 9.33 10.45
CA ASP A 86 10.99 9.65 10.07
C ASP A 86 11.25 11.16 10.16
N LEU A 87 10.35 12.00 9.62
CA LEU A 87 10.44 13.46 9.78
C LEU A 87 10.37 13.91 11.24
N GLY A 88 9.49 13.28 12.04
CA GLY A 88 9.36 13.57 13.46
C GLY A 88 10.60 13.19 14.26
N SER A 89 11.32 12.15 13.82
CA SER A 89 12.57 11.67 14.42
C SER A 89 13.74 12.59 14.09
N GLU A 90 13.82 13.11 12.86
CA GLU A 90 14.85 14.08 12.45
C GLU A 90 14.73 15.42 13.20
N LEU A 91 13.52 15.83 13.59
CA LEU A 91 13.29 17.07 14.34
C LEU A 91 13.60 16.96 15.85
N GLN A 92 13.71 15.75 16.39
CA GLN A 92 14.01 15.51 17.82
C GLN A 92 15.50 15.33 18.11
N HIS A 93 16.32 15.12 17.08
CA HIS A 93 17.77 15.19 17.17
C HIS A 93 18.29 16.41 16.39
N PRO A 94 18.23 17.63 16.97
CA PRO A 94 19.11 18.68 16.49
C PRO A 94 20.54 18.16 16.69
N VAL A 95 21.24 17.91 15.59
CA VAL A 95 22.68 17.67 15.59
C VAL A 95 23.31 18.87 16.30
N SER A 96 23.68 18.67 17.56
CA SER A 96 24.57 19.58 18.26
C SER A 96 25.97 19.41 17.69
N ALA A 97 26.53 20.55 17.27
CA ALA A 97 27.91 20.83 16.85
C ALA A 97 28.29 20.51 15.40
#